data_AF-A0A3D1V3N7-F1
#
_entry.id   AF-A0A3D1V3N7-F1
#
_cell.length_a   1.000
_cell.length_b   1.000
_cell.length_c   1.000
_cell.angle_alpha   90.00
_cell.angle_beta   90.00
_cell.angle_gamma   90.00
#
_symmetry.space_group_name_H-M   'P 1'
#
loop_
_entity.id
_entity.type
_entity.pdbx_description
1 polymer ?
#
loop_
_entity_poly.entity_id
_entity_poly.type
_entity_poly.pdbx_seq_one_letter_code
_entity_poly.pdbx_strand_id
1 'polypeptide(L)'
;IHRYGQDRDCFIWNLLYQDTREGRILSRLLSKIESMKARPELGETIYDVVSSVLSGVSLEQLIMEAILTGDMTKVDDVIDVQLEQRVNEFIALLEENALAANYINLSEVQALHECSERQQIIRDVHLFVDRVTNWMGGGLPKDGRDGVYVLGIPTGKQAQFNGTGFEQAMKVAFDRGTVRLHKDVTYLTIGQPILNRMIDGFALDDWQPRVSVLQDPDGLSGMVCLYRMTVQDGHGRTADEQLVAAFAEATEKVDLIDIRKVRDLRAVGPDRDSELVMKIEKLETLAQTCAMSKLKDIRAGIEARRSQEADLKRKWLERSYAATIKYLENRLFELRLRQQQGERNLGGAITNAENRLSNVRRQQEARLELLAKDVTLTSLAPKLEALALVIGNDGAG
;
A
#
# COMPACT_ATOMS: atom_id res chain seq x y z
N ILE A 1 6.28 10.42 -1.74
CA ILE A 1 6.07 11.47 -2.77
C ILE A 1 5.36 10.87 -3.97
N HIS A 2 5.88 9.79 -4.55
CA HIS A 2 5.14 8.97 -5.52
C HIS A 2 3.88 8.37 -4.89
N ARG A 3 2.71 8.69 -5.45
CA ARG A 3 1.41 8.13 -5.05
C ARG A 3 0.44 8.12 -6.23
N TYR A 4 -0.58 7.27 -6.15
CA TYR A 4 -1.64 7.22 -7.16
C TYR A 4 -2.26 8.60 -7.39
N GLY A 5 -2.43 8.93 -8.68
CA GLY A 5 -3.10 10.13 -9.20
C GLY A 5 -2.33 11.44 -9.11
N GLN A 6 -1.00 11.37 -9.11
CA GLN A 6 -0.13 12.53 -9.29
C GLN A 6 -0.04 12.96 -10.76
N ASP A 7 -0.26 14.25 -11.05
CA ASP A 7 -0.29 14.78 -12.44
C ASP A 7 1.08 15.02 -13.07
N ARG A 8 2.10 15.16 -12.23
CA ARG A 8 3.47 15.44 -12.65
C ARG A 8 4.34 14.26 -12.30
N ASP A 9 5.21 13.90 -13.22
CA ASP A 9 6.20 12.86 -13.01
C ASP A 9 7.02 13.16 -11.74
N CYS A 10 7.09 12.16 -10.86
CA CYS A 10 7.95 12.21 -9.69
C CYS A 10 9.39 11.92 -10.11
N PHE A 11 10.25 12.94 -10.05
CA PHE A 11 11.67 12.74 -10.26
C PHE A 11 12.40 12.69 -8.91
N ILE A 12 13.01 11.55 -8.60
CA ILE A 12 13.97 11.42 -7.51
C ILE A 12 15.35 11.60 -8.11
N TRP A 13 16.04 12.67 -7.71
CA TRP A 13 17.40 12.96 -8.15
C TRP A 13 18.38 12.52 -7.07
N ASN A 14 19.02 11.38 -7.28
CA ASN A 14 20.18 10.98 -6.48
C ASN A 14 21.42 11.67 -7.07
N LEU A 15 21.94 12.66 -6.36
CA LEU A 15 23.15 13.39 -6.76
C LEU A 15 24.38 12.54 -6.45
N LEU A 16 25.09 12.13 -7.49
CA LEU A 16 26.28 11.28 -7.39
C LEU A 16 27.46 11.97 -8.07
N TYR A 17 28.60 11.96 -7.40
CA TYR A 17 29.84 12.51 -7.95
C TYR A 17 30.66 11.37 -8.56
N GLN A 18 30.63 11.18 -9.87
CA GLN A 18 31.26 10.03 -10.54
C GLN A 18 32.80 9.99 -10.43
N ASP A 19 33.43 11.11 -10.07
CA ASP A 19 34.87 11.18 -9.84
C ASP A 19 35.29 10.73 -8.44
N THR A 20 34.33 10.42 -7.56
CA THR A 20 34.61 9.74 -6.30
C THR A 20 34.46 8.23 -6.47
N ARG A 21 35.21 7.46 -5.69
CA ARG A 21 35.17 5.99 -5.73
C ARG A 21 33.77 5.51 -5.34
N GLU A 22 33.18 6.15 -4.34
CA GLU A 22 31.81 5.95 -3.86
C GLU A 22 30.79 6.20 -4.97
N GLY A 23 30.93 7.29 -5.73
CA GLY A 23 30.02 7.62 -6.82
C GLY A 23 30.06 6.60 -7.97
N ARG A 24 31.23 6.05 -8.30
CA ARG A 24 31.36 4.97 -9.30
C ARG A 24 30.66 3.69 -8.85
N ILE A 25 30.81 3.32 -7.59
CA ILE A 25 30.18 2.13 -7.00
C ILE A 25 28.65 2.29 -7.02
N LEU A 26 28.13 3.41 -6.53
CA LEU A 26 26.70 3.63 -6.46
C LEU A 26 26.07 3.73 -7.86
N SER A 27 26.75 4.40 -8.80
CA SER A 27 26.29 4.50 -10.19
C SER A 27 26.17 3.11 -10.83
N ARG A 28 27.17 2.23 -10.65
CA ARG A 28 27.11 0.86 -11.17
C ARG A 28 25.98 0.05 -10.55
N LEU A 29 25.80 0.12 -9.23
CA LEU A 29 24.73 -0.60 -8.54
C LEU A 29 23.35 -0.16 -9.04
N LEU A 30 23.13 1.16 -9.18
CA LEU A 30 21.87 1.69 -9.70
C LEU A 30 21.61 1.27 -11.14
N SER A 31 22.61 1.37 -12.03
CA SER A 31 22.48 0.89 -13.41
C SER A 31 22.19 -0.62 -13.47
N LYS A 32 22.77 -1.40 -12.55
CA LYS A 32 22.49 -2.83 -12.45
C LYS A 32 21.04 -3.09 -12.03
N ILE A 33 20.54 -2.39 -11.01
CA ILE A 33 19.14 -2.49 -10.57
C ILE A 33 18.20 -2.08 -11.72
N GLU A 34 18.50 -1.03 -12.48
CA GLU A 34 17.73 -0.63 -13.66
C GLU A 34 17.72 -1.70 -14.75
N SER A 35 18.87 -2.34 -15.01
CA SER A 35 18.95 -3.43 -15.98
C SER A 35 18.11 -4.64 -15.56
N MET A 36 18.04 -4.91 -14.27
CA MET A 36 17.22 -5.98 -13.71
C MET A 36 15.73 -5.60 -13.68
N LYS A 37 15.39 -4.31 -13.51
CA LYS A 37 14.02 -3.77 -13.64
C LYS A 37 13.43 -4.04 -15.03
N ALA A 38 14.27 -4.04 -16.06
CA ALA A 38 13.85 -4.33 -17.43
C ALA A 38 13.44 -5.80 -17.67
N ARG A 39 13.65 -6.70 -16.70
CA ARG A 39 13.23 -8.10 -16.80
C ARG A 39 11.73 -8.25 -16.52
N PRO A 40 11.00 -9.04 -17.33
CA PRO A 40 9.56 -9.20 -17.19
C PRO A 40 9.13 -9.84 -15.86
N GLU A 41 9.99 -10.66 -15.25
CA GLU A 41 9.72 -11.33 -13.97
C GLU A 41 9.76 -10.39 -12.76
N LEU A 42 10.50 -9.28 -12.86
CA LEU A 42 10.84 -8.39 -11.75
C LEU A 42 10.22 -7.01 -11.85
N GLY A 43 10.05 -6.45 -13.05
CA GLY A 43 9.39 -5.17 -13.28
C GLY A 43 9.65 -4.12 -12.20
N GLU A 44 8.60 -3.55 -11.61
CA GLU A 44 8.71 -2.59 -10.49
C GLU A 44 8.91 -3.25 -9.11
N THR A 45 8.61 -4.55 -8.97
CA THR A 45 8.76 -5.28 -7.69
C THR A 45 10.22 -5.50 -7.31
N ILE A 46 11.17 -5.23 -8.21
CA ILE A 46 12.59 -5.29 -7.90
C ILE A 46 12.97 -4.43 -6.71
N TYR A 47 12.35 -3.27 -6.51
CA TYR A 47 12.70 -2.40 -5.39
C TYR A 47 12.29 -2.99 -4.04
N ASP A 48 11.20 -3.76 -4.00
CA ASP A 48 10.76 -4.50 -2.81
C ASP A 48 11.70 -5.67 -2.49
N VAL A 49 12.31 -6.23 -3.53
CA VAL A 49 13.18 -7.41 -3.48
C VAL A 49 14.64 -7.06 -3.20
N VAL A 50 15.13 -5.92 -3.71
CA VAL A 50 16.53 -5.49 -3.61
C VAL A 50 17.00 -5.42 -2.15
N SER A 51 16.15 -4.95 -1.22
CA SER A 51 16.49 -4.95 0.21
C SER A 51 16.73 -6.36 0.76
N SER A 52 15.95 -7.34 0.30
CA SER A 52 16.07 -8.75 0.72
C SER A 52 17.27 -9.43 0.05
N VAL A 53 17.53 -9.16 -1.23
CA VAL A 53 18.66 -9.69 -1.99
C VAL A 53 20.00 -9.17 -1.47
N LEU A 54 20.06 -7.90 -1.07
CA LEU A 54 21.25 -7.27 -0.49
C LEU A 54 21.46 -7.60 1.00
N SER A 55 20.57 -8.37 1.63
CA SER A 55 20.73 -8.74 3.04
C SER A 55 22.01 -9.57 3.26
N GLY A 56 22.77 -9.22 4.31
CA GLY A 56 24.08 -9.80 4.60
C GLY A 56 25.25 -9.22 3.79
N VAL A 57 24.97 -8.32 2.83
CA VAL A 57 26.00 -7.55 2.11
C VAL A 57 26.05 -6.14 2.69
N SER A 58 27.18 -5.78 3.29
CA SER A 58 27.42 -4.40 3.71
C SER A 58 28.03 -3.61 2.55
N LEU A 59 27.19 -2.83 1.86
CA LEU A 59 27.66 -1.88 0.84
C LEU A 59 28.71 -0.92 1.42
N GLU A 60 28.50 -0.45 2.65
CA GLU A 60 29.44 0.45 3.34
C GLU A 60 30.83 -0.19 3.48
N GLN A 61 30.91 -1.47 3.87
CA GLN A 61 32.18 -2.19 3.96
C GLN A 61 32.82 -2.41 2.60
N LEU A 62 32.04 -2.73 1.56
CA LEU A 62 32.56 -2.86 0.19
C LEU A 62 33.15 -1.55 -0.32
N ILE A 63 32.46 -0.44 -0.06
CA ILE A 63 32.93 0.91 -0.39
C ILE A 63 34.22 1.22 0.38
N MET A 64 34.25 0.98 1.70
CA MET A 64 35.44 1.18 2.53
C MET A 64 36.63 0.31 2.08
N GLU A 65 36.41 -0.97 1.80
CA GLU A 65 37.47 -1.88 1.33
C GLU A 65 38.04 -1.42 -0.03
N ALA A 66 37.21 -0.96 -0.96
CA ALA A 66 37.65 -0.39 -2.24
C ALA A 66 38.41 0.93 -2.07
N ILE A 67 38.01 1.78 -1.11
CA ILE A 67 38.73 3.00 -0.79
C ILE A 67 40.12 2.67 -0.20
N LEU A 68 40.20 1.71 0.72
CA LEU A 68 41.43 1.33 1.42
C LEU A 68 42.43 0.60 0.51
N THR A 69 41.96 -0.30 -0.33
CA THR A 69 42.82 -1.11 -1.22
C THR A 69 43.11 -0.44 -2.56
N GLY A 70 42.28 0.51 -2.98
CA GLY A 70 42.39 1.17 -4.28
C GLY A 70 41.99 0.29 -5.46
N ASP A 71 41.51 -0.93 -5.21
CA ASP A 71 41.13 -1.91 -6.23
C ASP A 71 39.60 -2.03 -6.32
N MET A 72 39.06 -1.68 -7.49
CA MET A 72 37.61 -1.70 -7.77
C MET A 72 37.12 -3.06 -8.27
N THR A 73 38.03 -3.94 -8.70
CA THR A 73 37.67 -5.23 -9.32
C THR A 73 36.80 -6.10 -8.43
N LYS A 74 37.09 -6.13 -7.13
CA LYS A 74 36.31 -6.89 -6.14
C LYS A 74 34.89 -6.34 -5.96
N VAL A 75 34.71 -5.02 -6.04
CA VAL A 75 33.38 -4.42 -5.91
C VAL A 75 32.57 -4.67 -7.18
N ASP A 76 33.22 -4.60 -8.33
CA ASP A 76 32.61 -4.93 -9.62
C ASP A 76 32.14 -6.38 -9.65
N ASP A 77 32.97 -7.33 -9.21
CA ASP A 77 32.57 -8.75 -9.14
C ASP A 77 31.37 -8.97 -8.20
N VAL A 78 31.30 -8.25 -7.08
CA VAL A 78 30.17 -8.35 -6.14
C VAL A 78 28.89 -7.76 -6.76
N ILE A 79 28.98 -6.61 -7.42
CA ILE A 79 27.81 -5.95 -8.03
C ILE A 79 27.35 -6.70 -9.29
N ASP A 80 28.27 -7.16 -10.13
CA ASP A 80 27.92 -7.75 -11.41
C ASP A 80 27.58 -9.23 -11.32
N VAL A 81 28.34 -10.01 -10.56
CA VAL A 81 28.19 -11.47 -10.50
C VAL A 81 27.36 -11.89 -9.29
N GLN A 82 27.72 -11.43 -8.09
CA GLN A 82 27.05 -11.92 -6.88
C GLN A 82 25.62 -11.37 -6.75
N LEU A 83 25.39 -10.10 -7.13
CA LEU A 83 24.05 -9.53 -7.14
C LEU A 83 23.14 -10.28 -8.13
N GLU A 84 23.62 -10.54 -9.35
CA GLU A 84 22.85 -11.28 -10.36
C GLU A 84 22.52 -12.70 -9.92
N GLN A 85 23.51 -13.42 -9.39
CA GLN A 85 23.29 -14.76 -8.86
C GLN A 85 22.25 -14.76 -7.74
N ARG A 86 22.36 -13.83 -6.79
CA ARG A 86 21.39 -13.70 -5.70
C ARG A 86 19.99 -13.33 -6.19
N VAL A 87 19.88 -12.44 -7.18
CA VAL A 87 18.56 -12.14 -7.78
C VAL A 87 17.98 -13.37 -8.45
N ASN A 88 18.77 -14.10 -9.25
CA ASN A 88 18.30 -15.31 -9.94
C ASN A 88 17.90 -16.43 -8.96
N GLU A 89 18.66 -16.63 -7.89
CA GLU A 89 18.31 -17.58 -6.82
C GLU A 89 17.02 -17.19 -6.09
N PHE A 90 16.80 -15.87 -5.90
CA PHE A 90 15.57 -15.37 -5.31
C PHE A 90 14.37 -15.60 -6.24
N ILE A 91 14.52 -15.33 -7.55
CA ILE A 91 13.50 -15.65 -8.56
C ILE A 91 13.19 -17.14 -8.58
N ALA A 92 14.21 -18.01 -8.61
CA ALA A 92 14.01 -19.45 -8.60
C ALA A 92 13.25 -19.93 -7.36
N LEU A 93 13.51 -19.31 -6.20
CA LEU A 93 12.75 -19.55 -4.97
C LEU A 93 11.31 -19.05 -5.07
N LEU A 94 11.08 -17.89 -5.68
CA LEU A 94 9.74 -17.41 -5.95
C LEU A 94 8.99 -18.37 -6.87
N GLU A 95 9.61 -18.84 -7.96
CA GLU A 95 9.03 -19.80 -8.90
C GLU A 95 8.70 -21.14 -8.23
N GLU A 96 9.61 -21.69 -7.42
CA GLU A 96 9.40 -22.93 -6.66
C GLU A 96 8.17 -22.84 -5.75
N ASN A 97 7.98 -21.70 -5.08
CA ASN A 97 6.85 -21.49 -4.19
C ASN A 97 5.59 -20.99 -4.93
N ALA A 98 5.72 -20.34 -6.08
CA ALA A 98 4.62 -19.95 -6.96
C ALA A 98 3.98 -21.16 -7.65
N LEU A 99 4.79 -22.18 -7.97
CA LEU A 99 4.32 -23.50 -8.40
C LEU A 99 3.58 -24.24 -7.28
N ALA A 100 3.89 -23.95 -6.02
CA ALA A 100 3.21 -24.51 -4.85
C ALA A 100 1.97 -23.70 -4.41
N ALA A 101 1.94 -22.41 -4.73
CA ALA A 101 0.85 -21.49 -4.42
C ALA A 101 0.51 -20.69 -5.67
N ASN A 102 -0.41 -21.21 -6.50
CA ASN A 102 -0.99 -20.61 -7.71
C ASN A 102 -0.75 -19.09 -7.84
N TYR A 103 0.46 -18.70 -8.25
CA TYR A 103 0.82 -17.31 -8.44
C TYR A 103 0.38 -16.98 -9.85
N ILE A 104 -0.85 -16.47 -9.95
CA ILE A 104 -1.42 -16.02 -11.20
C ILE A 104 -0.45 -14.99 -11.78
N ASN A 105 -0.03 -15.21 -13.03
CA ASN A 105 0.69 -14.26 -13.85
C ASN A 105 -0.01 -12.89 -13.74
N LEU A 106 0.59 -11.99 -12.94
CA LEU A 106 0.03 -10.69 -12.61
C LEU A 106 -0.12 -9.82 -13.86
N SER A 107 0.76 -9.98 -14.85
CA SER A 107 0.86 -9.11 -16.02
C SER A 107 -0.37 -9.12 -16.94
N GLU A 108 -1.04 -10.27 -17.12
CA GLU A 108 -2.17 -10.41 -18.05
C GLU A 108 -3.53 -10.17 -17.37
N VAL A 109 -3.66 -10.52 -16.08
CA VAL A 109 -4.87 -10.27 -15.29
C VAL A 109 -4.96 -8.80 -14.88
N GLN A 110 -3.82 -8.11 -14.68
CA GLN A 110 -3.75 -6.67 -14.43
C GLN A 110 -4.40 -5.85 -15.56
N ALA A 111 -4.10 -6.12 -16.83
CA ALA A 111 -4.54 -5.27 -17.94
C ALA A 111 -6.08 -5.21 -18.11
N LEU A 112 -6.78 -6.33 -17.90
CA LEU A 112 -8.25 -6.40 -18.00
C LEU A 112 -8.96 -5.91 -16.73
N HIS A 113 -8.43 -6.21 -15.53
CA HIS A 113 -8.96 -5.68 -14.28
C HIS A 113 -8.77 -4.17 -14.17
N GLU A 114 -7.61 -3.65 -14.59
CA GLU A 114 -7.29 -2.22 -14.55
C GLU A 114 -8.28 -1.37 -15.36
N CYS A 115 -8.79 -1.86 -16.49
CA CYS A 115 -9.74 -1.08 -17.29
C CYS A 115 -11.09 -0.88 -16.57
N SER A 116 -11.62 -1.95 -15.95
CA SER A 116 -12.89 -1.90 -15.20
C SER A 116 -12.75 -1.09 -13.92
N GLU A 117 -11.67 -1.29 -13.15
CA GLU A 117 -11.41 -0.54 -11.93
C GLU A 117 -11.14 0.94 -12.20
N ARG A 118 -10.42 1.29 -13.28
CA ARG A 118 -10.22 2.69 -13.67
C ARG A 118 -11.54 3.41 -13.93
N GLN A 119 -12.47 2.79 -14.67
CA GLN A 119 -13.78 3.40 -14.92
C GLN A 119 -14.59 3.57 -13.62
N GLN A 120 -14.45 2.64 -12.67
CA GLN A 120 -15.09 2.75 -11.36
C GLN A 120 -14.50 3.89 -10.54
N ILE A 121 -13.17 3.99 -10.45
CA ILE A 121 -12.48 5.08 -9.74
C ILE A 121 -12.88 6.45 -10.30
N ILE A 122 -12.95 6.59 -11.62
CA ILE A 122 -13.37 7.84 -12.27
C ILE A 122 -14.79 8.23 -11.82
N ARG A 123 -15.73 7.27 -11.78
CA ARG A 123 -17.10 7.51 -11.32
C ARG A 123 -17.16 7.87 -9.83
N ASP A 124 -16.39 7.18 -9.00
CA ASP A 124 -16.39 7.38 -7.55
C ASP A 124 -15.80 8.75 -7.17
N VAL A 125 -14.70 9.17 -7.82
CA VAL A 125 -14.12 10.51 -7.64
C VAL A 125 -15.11 11.59 -8.10
N HIS A 126 -15.77 11.41 -9.25
CA HIS A 126 -16.78 12.37 -9.73
C HIS A 126 -17.92 12.54 -8.71
N LEU A 127 -18.50 11.42 -8.25
CA LEU A 127 -19.59 11.44 -7.27
C LEU A 127 -19.16 12.08 -5.94
N PHE A 128 -17.96 11.78 -5.48
CA PHE A 128 -17.41 12.37 -4.26
C PHE A 128 -17.31 13.89 -4.39
N VAL A 129 -16.69 14.38 -5.46
CA VAL A 129 -16.49 15.83 -5.68
C VAL A 129 -17.84 16.55 -5.81
N ASP A 130 -18.79 15.99 -6.54
CA ASP A 130 -20.14 16.55 -6.65
C ASP A 130 -20.83 16.64 -5.27
N ARG A 131 -20.87 15.55 -4.50
CA ARG A 131 -21.50 15.56 -3.16
C ARG A 131 -20.83 16.52 -2.19
N VAL A 132 -19.50 16.53 -2.17
CA VAL A 132 -18.71 17.38 -1.27
C VAL A 132 -18.85 18.85 -1.61
N THR A 133 -18.81 19.20 -2.89
CA THR A 133 -18.98 20.58 -3.34
C THR A 133 -20.39 21.09 -3.03
N ASN A 134 -21.42 20.30 -3.29
CA ASN A 134 -22.80 20.63 -2.92
C ASN A 134 -22.95 20.79 -1.40
N TRP A 135 -22.37 19.89 -0.60
CA TRP A 135 -22.37 20.00 0.87
C TRP A 135 -21.65 21.27 1.35
N MET A 136 -20.58 21.68 0.66
CA MET A 136 -19.88 22.92 0.99
C MET A 136 -20.69 24.19 0.65
N GLY A 137 -21.81 24.07 -0.08
CA GLY A 137 -22.62 25.18 -0.60
C GLY A 137 -22.21 25.63 -2.00
N GLY A 138 -21.38 24.84 -2.68
CA GLY A 138 -20.91 25.06 -4.04
C GLY A 138 -21.69 24.25 -5.08
N GLY A 139 -21.03 23.89 -6.17
CA GLY A 139 -21.60 23.00 -7.18
C GLY A 139 -20.61 22.60 -8.27
N LEU A 140 -21.01 21.62 -9.08
CA LEU A 140 -20.21 21.07 -10.18
C LEU A 140 -20.98 21.10 -11.52
N PRO A 141 -21.35 22.28 -12.05
CA PRO A 141 -22.04 22.37 -13.33
C PRO A 141 -21.17 21.92 -14.52
N LYS A 142 -21.82 21.39 -15.56
CA LYS A 142 -21.16 21.05 -16.83
C LYS A 142 -20.82 22.33 -17.62
N ASP A 143 -19.61 22.39 -18.18
CA ASP A 143 -19.12 23.53 -19.00
C ASP A 143 -19.67 23.52 -20.45
N GLY A 144 -20.52 22.55 -20.78
CA GLY A 144 -21.07 22.34 -22.14
C GLY A 144 -20.19 21.46 -23.05
N ARG A 145 -18.92 21.25 -22.71
CA ARG A 145 -18.03 20.25 -23.35
C ARG A 145 -18.23 18.88 -22.70
N ASP A 146 -18.13 17.81 -23.49
CA ASP A 146 -18.34 16.46 -22.98
C ASP A 146 -17.23 16.07 -21.98
N GLY A 147 -17.62 15.61 -20.80
CA GLY A 147 -16.70 15.24 -19.71
C GLY A 147 -16.01 16.40 -18.95
N VAL A 148 -16.38 17.66 -19.20
CA VAL A 148 -15.78 18.83 -18.52
C VAL A 148 -16.78 19.52 -17.58
N TYR A 149 -16.32 19.77 -16.36
CA TYR A 149 -17.11 20.37 -15.28
C TYR A 149 -16.41 21.62 -14.73
N VAL A 150 -17.16 22.55 -14.17
CA VAL A 150 -16.61 23.74 -13.50
C VAL A 150 -16.72 23.54 -11.99
N LEU A 151 -15.59 23.57 -11.30
CA LEU A 151 -15.54 23.40 -9.85
C LEU A 151 -15.90 24.70 -9.13
N GLY A 152 -17.12 24.76 -8.59
CA GLY A 152 -17.62 25.91 -7.83
C GLY A 152 -17.44 25.71 -6.33
N ILE A 153 -16.47 26.41 -5.71
CA ILE A 153 -16.30 26.47 -4.25
C ILE A 153 -16.72 27.86 -3.74
N PRO A 154 -17.58 27.98 -2.71
CA PRO A 154 -18.00 29.27 -2.15
C PRO A 154 -16.85 30.09 -1.60
N THR A 155 -16.89 31.40 -1.80
CA THR A 155 -15.82 32.36 -1.42
C THR A 155 -15.35 32.23 0.03
N GLY A 156 -16.27 32.00 0.97
CA GLY A 156 -15.95 31.83 2.39
C GLY A 156 -15.09 30.59 2.73
N LYS A 157 -15.04 29.59 1.84
CA LYS A 157 -14.26 28.35 2.04
C LYS A 157 -13.01 28.25 1.16
N GLN A 158 -12.81 29.18 0.23
CA GLN A 158 -11.68 29.16 -0.71
C GLN A 158 -10.32 29.26 -0.01
N ALA A 159 -10.23 29.98 1.12
CA ALA A 159 -9.00 30.10 1.89
C ALA A 159 -8.46 28.75 2.38
N GLN A 160 -9.32 27.74 2.55
CA GLN A 160 -8.91 26.38 2.95
C GLN A 160 -8.17 25.64 1.84
N PHE A 161 -8.34 26.07 0.59
CA PHE A 161 -7.73 25.47 -0.61
C PHE A 161 -6.50 26.24 -1.09
N ASN A 162 -6.02 27.24 -0.34
CA ASN A 162 -4.80 27.96 -0.67
C ASN A 162 -3.59 27.00 -0.74
N GLY A 163 -2.78 27.13 -1.78
CA GLY A 163 -1.62 26.25 -2.02
C GLY A 163 -1.95 24.90 -2.67
N THR A 164 -3.21 24.60 -2.96
CA THR A 164 -3.61 23.37 -3.68
C THR A 164 -3.64 23.53 -5.21
N GLY A 165 -3.44 24.76 -5.72
CA GLY A 165 -3.60 25.09 -7.14
C GLY A 165 -5.04 25.36 -7.57
N PHE A 166 -5.96 25.50 -6.61
CA PHE A 166 -7.35 25.88 -6.89
C PHE A 166 -7.45 27.33 -7.41
N GLU A 167 -8.15 27.51 -8.53
CA GLU A 167 -8.53 28.80 -9.09
C GLU A 167 -10.05 28.95 -9.15
N GLN A 168 -10.55 30.19 -9.09
CA GLN A 168 -11.99 30.43 -9.17
C GLN A 168 -12.52 29.98 -10.53
N ALA A 169 -13.61 29.21 -10.53
CA ALA A 169 -14.21 28.61 -11.74
C ALA A 169 -13.24 27.71 -12.54
N MET A 170 -12.36 26.99 -11.83
CA MET A 170 -11.47 25.98 -12.38
C MET A 170 -12.24 24.90 -13.14
N LYS A 171 -11.80 24.61 -14.37
CA LYS A 171 -12.36 23.53 -15.20
C LYS A 171 -11.69 22.20 -14.88
N VAL A 172 -12.49 21.18 -14.59
CA VAL A 172 -12.03 19.87 -14.16
C VAL A 172 -12.61 18.77 -15.04
N ALA A 173 -11.81 17.73 -15.28
CA ALA A 173 -12.25 16.48 -15.90
C ALA A 173 -11.71 15.29 -15.12
N PHE A 174 -12.47 14.19 -15.11
CA PHE A 174 -12.17 12.98 -14.35
C PHE A 174 -11.57 11.88 -15.23
N ASP A 175 -11.58 12.05 -16.55
CA ASP A 175 -10.99 11.13 -17.51
C ASP A 175 -9.75 11.73 -18.19
N ARG A 176 -8.71 10.89 -18.37
CA ARG A 176 -7.46 11.28 -19.04
C ARG A 176 -7.67 11.55 -20.53
N GLY A 177 -8.63 10.88 -21.17
CA GLY A 177 -8.98 11.12 -22.57
C GLY A 177 -9.44 12.56 -22.80
N THR A 178 -10.30 13.06 -21.92
CA THR A 178 -10.85 14.42 -21.99
C THR A 178 -9.79 15.50 -21.77
N VAL A 179 -8.86 15.29 -20.84
CA VAL A 179 -7.76 16.24 -20.56
C VAL A 179 -6.77 16.32 -21.72
N ARG A 180 -6.53 15.22 -22.44
CA ARG A 180 -5.68 15.24 -23.65
C ARG A 180 -6.27 16.10 -24.76
N LEU A 181 -7.60 16.19 -24.84
CA LEU A 181 -8.32 17.00 -25.83
C LEU A 181 -8.37 18.49 -25.46
N HIS A 182 -8.29 18.82 -24.17
CA HIS A 182 -8.44 20.18 -23.66
C HIS A 182 -7.31 20.56 -22.69
N LYS A 183 -6.36 21.38 -23.16
CA LYS A 183 -5.21 21.84 -22.34
C LYS A 183 -5.59 22.81 -21.21
N ASP A 184 -6.78 23.39 -21.26
CA ASP A 184 -7.34 24.32 -20.26
C ASP A 184 -8.08 23.59 -19.12
N VAL A 185 -8.08 22.26 -19.10
CA VAL A 185 -8.83 21.44 -18.13
C VAL A 185 -7.87 20.71 -17.21
N THR A 186 -8.10 20.78 -15.90
CA THR A 186 -7.31 20.06 -14.92
C THR A 186 -7.85 18.66 -14.69
N TYR A 187 -6.95 17.68 -14.64
CA TYR A 187 -7.30 16.30 -14.31
C TYR A 187 -7.55 16.17 -12.80
N LEU A 188 -8.73 15.73 -12.41
CA LEU A 188 -9.09 15.52 -11.00
C LEU A 188 -9.18 14.03 -10.69
N THR A 189 -8.27 13.56 -9.84
CA THR A 189 -8.17 12.16 -9.43
C THR A 189 -7.67 12.04 -7.99
N ILE A 190 -7.60 10.81 -7.46
CA ILE A 190 -7.12 10.51 -6.11
C ILE A 190 -5.70 11.03 -5.91
N GLY A 191 -5.35 11.53 -4.72
CA GLY A 191 -3.99 11.98 -4.42
C GLY A 191 -3.64 13.39 -4.90
N GLN A 192 -4.56 14.07 -5.58
CA GLN A 192 -4.43 15.50 -5.90
C GLN A 192 -4.55 16.37 -4.64
N PRO A 193 -3.76 17.47 -4.51
CA PRO A 193 -3.80 18.33 -3.34
C PRO A 193 -5.21 18.87 -3.02
N ILE A 194 -5.98 19.22 -4.05
CA ILE A 194 -7.34 19.74 -3.87
C ILE A 194 -8.29 18.67 -3.31
N LEU A 195 -8.19 17.43 -3.79
CA LEU A 195 -9.03 16.33 -3.32
C LEU A 195 -8.63 15.91 -1.90
N ASN A 196 -7.33 15.83 -1.62
CA ASN A 196 -6.85 15.56 -0.26
C ASN A 196 -7.33 16.63 0.71
N ARG A 197 -7.34 17.89 0.30
CA ARG A 197 -7.84 18.98 1.14
C ARG A 197 -9.35 18.89 1.37
N MET A 198 -10.10 18.47 0.36
CA MET A 198 -11.53 18.15 0.52
C MET A 198 -11.70 17.02 1.54
N ILE A 199 -10.90 15.96 1.47
CA ILE A 199 -10.95 14.82 2.42
C ILE A 199 -10.56 15.25 3.83
N ASP A 200 -9.46 16.00 4.00
CA ASP A 200 -8.99 16.51 5.29
C ASP A 200 -10.06 17.38 5.97
N GLY A 201 -10.81 18.15 5.18
CA GLY A 201 -11.92 18.97 5.66
C GLY A 201 -13.08 18.18 6.27
N PHE A 202 -13.18 16.87 5.98
CA PHE A 202 -14.18 15.98 6.59
C PHE A 202 -13.74 15.36 7.92
N ALA A 203 -12.48 15.55 8.35
CA ALA A 203 -11.91 15.10 9.62
C ALA A 203 -12.63 13.88 10.23
N LEU A 204 -12.41 12.71 9.64
CA LEU A 204 -13.02 11.41 10.02
C LEU A 204 -12.81 11.01 11.50
N ASP A 205 -11.91 11.70 12.20
CA ASP A 205 -11.58 11.43 13.60
C ASP A 205 -12.61 12.02 14.57
N ASP A 206 -13.17 13.19 14.25
CA ASP A 206 -14.23 13.87 15.03
C ASP A 206 -15.65 13.56 14.51
N TRP A 207 -15.76 12.66 13.55
CA TRP A 207 -17.03 12.26 12.96
C TRP A 207 -17.87 11.46 13.94
N GLN A 208 -19.05 11.98 14.28
CA GLN A 208 -20.06 11.22 15.04
C GLN A 208 -20.93 10.39 14.09
N PRO A 209 -21.37 9.20 14.51
CA PRO A 209 -22.26 8.36 13.70
C PRO A 209 -23.51 9.15 13.32
N ARG A 210 -23.76 9.29 12.02
CA ARG A 210 -24.99 9.95 11.52
C ARG A 210 -26.05 8.91 11.25
N VAL A 211 -27.27 9.20 11.69
CA VAL A 211 -28.46 8.41 11.40
C VAL A 211 -29.20 9.04 10.23
N SER A 212 -29.51 8.27 9.19
CA SER A 212 -30.33 8.71 8.06
C SER A 212 -31.47 7.73 7.77
N VAL A 213 -32.60 8.21 7.29
CA VAL A 213 -33.67 7.36 6.75
C VAL A 213 -33.55 7.32 5.23
N LEU A 214 -33.43 6.11 4.70
CA LEU A 214 -33.28 5.82 3.28
C LEU A 214 -34.47 4.98 2.81
N GLN A 215 -34.84 5.14 1.55
CA GLN A 215 -35.88 4.36 0.91
C GLN A 215 -35.26 3.50 -0.18
N ASP A 216 -35.60 2.23 -0.15
CA ASP A 216 -35.18 1.26 -1.15
C ASP A 216 -36.24 1.13 -2.26
N PRO A 217 -35.85 1.28 -3.53
CA PRO A 217 -36.75 1.03 -4.66
C PRO A 217 -37.26 -0.41 -4.74
N ASP A 218 -36.46 -1.37 -4.27
CA ASP A 218 -36.76 -2.81 -4.36
C ASP A 218 -37.65 -3.31 -3.21
N GLY A 219 -38.04 -2.42 -2.29
CA GLY A 219 -38.99 -2.71 -1.21
C GLY A 219 -38.37 -3.33 0.05
N LEU A 220 -37.04 -3.39 0.15
CA LEU A 220 -36.37 -3.94 1.33
C LEU A 220 -36.53 -3.01 2.54
N SER A 221 -36.84 -3.60 3.70
CA SER A 221 -36.96 -2.89 4.97
C SER A 221 -35.98 -3.46 5.99
N GLY A 222 -35.16 -2.59 6.58
CA GLY A 222 -34.10 -2.99 7.50
C GLY A 222 -33.20 -1.83 7.92
N MET A 223 -31.99 -2.15 8.36
CA MET A 223 -31.00 -1.19 8.84
C MET A 223 -29.63 -1.50 8.23
N VAL A 224 -29.00 -0.48 7.65
CA VAL A 224 -27.62 -0.55 7.15
C VAL A 224 -26.69 0.10 8.18
N CYS A 225 -25.71 -0.65 8.68
CA CYS A 225 -24.61 -0.13 9.49
C CYS A 225 -23.32 -0.12 8.68
N LEU A 226 -22.64 1.03 8.65
CA LEU A 226 -21.34 1.19 8.04
C LEU A 226 -20.26 1.14 9.12
N TYR A 227 -19.41 0.12 9.04
CA TYR A 227 -18.29 -0.09 9.95
C TYR A 227 -16.96 0.19 9.24
N ARG A 228 -16.12 1.00 9.87
CA ARG A 228 -14.70 1.14 9.55
C ARG A 228 -13.92 0.07 10.31
N MET A 229 -13.27 -0.80 9.55
CA MET A 229 -12.42 -1.88 10.03
C MET A 229 -10.97 -1.52 9.78
N THR A 230 -10.15 -1.50 10.83
CA THR A 230 -8.73 -1.21 10.73
C THR A 230 -7.90 -2.36 11.30
N VAL A 231 -6.93 -2.80 10.50
CA VAL A 231 -5.93 -3.78 10.90
C VAL A 231 -4.60 -3.05 10.94
N GLN A 232 -3.90 -3.16 12.06
CA GLN A 232 -2.57 -2.60 12.28
C GLN A 232 -1.52 -3.71 12.26
N ASP A 233 -0.31 -3.36 11.85
CA ASP A 233 0.86 -4.21 11.98
C ASP A 233 1.47 -4.14 13.40
N GLY A 234 2.47 -4.97 13.68
CA GLY A 234 3.24 -4.96 14.92
C GLY A 234 4.01 -3.67 15.20
N HIS A 235 4.06 -2.74 14.24
CA HIS A 235 4.68 -1.42 14.37
C HIS A 235 3.64 -0.31 14.63
N GLY A 236 2.36 -0.65 14.75
CA GLY A 236 1.26 0.29 14.97
C GLY A 236 0.87 1.09 13.72
N ARG A 237 1.34 0.69 12.53
CA ARG A 237 0.94 1.31 11.26
C ARG A 237 -0.31 0.61 10.74
N THR A 238 -1.19 1.35 10.09
CA THR A 238 -2.37 0.80 9.43
C THR A 238 -1.92 -0.12 8.28
N ALA A 239 -2.09 -1.42 8.48
CA ALA A 239 -1.78 -2.46 7.51
C ALA A 239 -2.86 -2.55 6.43
N ASP A 240 -4.12 -2.42 6.85
CA ASP A 240 -5.27 -2.36 5.96
C ASP A 240 -6.41 -1.60 6.64
N GLU A 241 -7.22 -0.92 5.84
CA GLU A 241 -8.39 -0.17 6.29
C GLU A 241 -9.52 -0.37 5.27
N GLN A 242 -10.63 -0.93 5.73
CA GLN A 242 -11.78 -1.23 4.89
C GLN A 242 -13.07 -0.73 5.53
N LEU A 243 -13.96 -0.21 4.69
CA LEU A 243 -15.34 0.04 5.05
C LEU A 243 -16.16 -1.21 4.72
N VAL A 244 -17.06 -1.60 5.63
CA VAL A 244 -17.97 -2.72 5.44
C VAL A 244 -19.39 -2.27 5.77
N ALA A 245 -20.35 -2.59 4.89
CA ALA A 245 -21.77 -2.34 5.13
C ALA A 245 -22.45 -3.66 5.56
N ALA A 246 -23.11 -3.64 6.72
CA ALA A 246 -23.95 -4.72 7.22
C ALA A 246 -25.42 -4.30 7.09
N PHE A 247 -26.23 -5.10 6.42
CA PHE A 247 -27.68 -4.92 6.31
C PHE A 247 -28.39 -5.89 7.24
N ALA A 248 -29.07 -5.37 8.24
CA ALA A 248 -29.92 -6.08 9.17
C ALA A 248 -31.38 -5.93 8.75
N GLU A 249 -31.99 -6.98 8.23
CA GLU A 249 -33.41 -6.99 7.89
C GLU A 249 -34.29 -6.88 9.14
N ALA A 250 -35.54 -6.42 8.96
CA ALA A 250 -36.56 -6.41 10.02
C ALA A 250 -36.84 -7.81 10.61
N THR A 251 -36.47 -8.87 9.88
CA THR A 251 -36.54 -10.29 10.23
C THR A 251 -35.37 -10.77 11.10
N GLU A 252 -34.50 -9.86 11.57
CA GLU A 252 -33.31 -10.14 12.40
C GLU A 252 -32.21 -10.95 11.66
N LYS A 253 -32.31 -11.07 10.33
CA LYS A 253 -31.23 -11.60 9.51
C LYS A 253 -30.25 -10.50 9.13
N VAL A 254 -28.94 -10.75 9.28
CA VAL A 254 -27.89 -9.79 8.93
C VAL A 254 -27.02 -10.35 7.81
N ASP A 255 -26.97 -9.64 6.69
CA ASP A 255 -26.11 -9.95 5.55
C ASP A 255 -25.14 -8.79 5.29
N LEU A 256 -23.91 -9.12 4.89
CA LEU A 256 -22.95 -8.12 4.44
C LEU A 256 -23.26 -7.74 2.99
N ILE A 257 -23.38 -6.44 2.75
CA ILE A 257 -23.67 -5.90 1.43
C ILE A 257 -22.49 -5.10 0.90
N ASP A 258 -22.34 -5.06 -0.42
CA ASP A 258 -21.45 -4.11 -1.06
C ASP A 258 -21.94 -2.68 -0.74
N ILE A 259 -21.04 -1.83 -0.26
CA ILE A 259 -21.32 -0.41 0.06
C ILE A 259 -21.93 0.31 -1.14
N ARG A 260 -21.61 -0.12 -2.36
CA ARG A 260 -22.15 0.44 -3.60
C ARG A 260 -23.67 0.30 -3.69
N LYS A 261 -24.27 -0.74 -3.10
CA LYS A 261 -25.73 -0.88 -3.05
C LYS A 261 -26.39 0.20 -2.19
N VAL A 262 -25.70 0.66 -1.13
CA VAL A 262 -26.18 1.76 -0.27
C VAL A 262 -26.27 3.08 -1.05
N ARG A 263 -25.49 3.23 -2.13
CA ARG A 263 -25.46 4.45 -2.93
C ARG A 263 -26.76 4.70 -3.70
N ASP A 264 -27.44 3.64 -4.12
CA ASP A 264 -28.62 3.72 -4.98
C ASP A 264 -29.91 4.00 -4.17
N LEU A 265 -29.80 3.97 -2.84
CA LEU A 265 -30.87 4.30 -1.91
C LEU A 265 -31.17 5.82 -1.89
N ARG A 266 -32.46 6.17 -1.78
CA ARG A 266 -32.90 7.57 -1.77
C ARG A 266 -33.11 8.08 -0.35
N ALA A 267 -32.56 9.24 -0.02
CA ALA A 267 -32.82 9.85 1.28
C ALA A 267 -34.29 10.33 1.37
N VAL A 268 -34.95 9.97 2.48
CA VAL A 268 -36.31 10.42 2.80
C VAL A 268 -36.26 11.21 4.10
N GLY A 269 -37.11 12.23 4.22
CA GLY A 269 -37.21 13.05 5.43
C GLY A 269 -37.54 12.21 6.68
N PRO A 270 -37.23 12.71 7.89
CA PRO A 270 -37.34 11.98 9.15
C PRO A 270 -38.78 11.68 9.60
N ASP A 271 -39.78 12.01 8.79
CA ASP A 271 -41.21 12.03 9.15
C ASP A 271 -41.90 10.66 9.15
N ARG A 272 -41.16 9.56 9.26
CA ARG A 272 -41.74 8.21 9.34
C ARG A 272 -41.43 7.55 10.68
N ASP A 273 -42.46 7.48 11.54
CA ASP A 273 -42.51 6.61 12.70
C ASP A 273 -42.40 5.15 12.23
N SER A 274 -41.21 4.57 12.31
CA SER A 274 -40.97 3.16 11.99
C SER A 274 -40.77 2.35 13.26
N GLU A 275 -41.45 1.21 13.38
CA GLU A 275 -41.21 0.19 14.43
C GLU A 275 -39.73 -0.23 14.54
N LEU A 276 -38.97 -0.04 13.45
CA LEU A 276 -37.52 -0.25 13.39
C LEU A 276 -36.74 0.64 14.38
N VAL A 277 -37.24 1.83 14.72
CA VAL A 277 -36.60 2.74 15.68
C VAL A 277 -36.48 2.09 17.06
N MET A 278 -37.48 1.31 17.47
CA MET A 278 -37.46 0.59 18.76
C MET A 278 -36.55 -0.65 18.75
N LYS A 279 -36.10 -1.11 17.58
CA LYS A 279 -35.24 -2.30 17.43
C LYS A 279 -33.79 -1.96 17.09
N ILE A 280 -33.41 -0.67 17.00
CA ILE A 280 -32.07 -0.21 16.60
C ILE A 280 -30.97 -0.89 17.43
N GLU A 281 -31.05 -0.86 18.76
CA GLU A 281 -30.01 -1.42 19.64
C GLU A 281 -29.79 -2.93 19.40
N LYS A 282 -30.87 -3.67 19.17
CA LYS A 282 -30.79 -5.12 18.91
C LYS A 282 -30.23 -5.42 17.52
N LEU A 283 -30.66 -4.68 16.50
CA LEU A 283 -30.14 -4.86 15.15
C LEU A 283 -28.69 -4.40 15.05
N GLU A 284 -28.27 -3.40 15.82
CA GLU A 284 -26.89 -2.89 15.85
C GLU A 284 -25.97 -3.93 16.49
N THR A 285 -26.38 -4.56 17.59
CA THR A 285 -25.58 -5.63 18.22
C THR A 285 -25.41 -6.85 17.30
N LEU A 286 -26.45 -7.21 16.55
CA LEU A 286 -26.35 -8.27 15.52
C LEU A 286 -25.43 -7.86 14.37
N ALA A 287 -25.55 -6.62 13.87
CA ALA A 287 -24.70 -6.07 12.82
C ALA A 287 -23.22 -5.99 13.25
N GLN A 288 -22.96 -5.57 14.49
CA GLN A 288 -21.61 -5.53 15.07
C GLN A 288 -21.01 -6.93 15.20
N THR A 289 -21.80 -7.92 15.59
CA THR A 289 -21.34 -9.32 15.68
C THR A 289 -20.95 -9.86 14.30
N CYS A 290 -21.76 -9.60 13.28
CA CYS A 290 -21.45 -9.96 11.89
C CYS A 290 -20.18 -9.25 11.40
N ALA A 291 -20.05 -7.95 11.67
CA ALA A 291 -18.87 -7.15 11.34
C ALA A 291 -17.60 -7.70 12.02
N MET A 292 -17.68 -8.08 13.30
CA MET A 292 -16.56 -8.71 14.01
C MET A 292 -16.17 -10.07 13.41
N SER A 293 -17.14 -10.87 12.96
CA SER A 293 -16.83 -12.14 12.27
C SER A 293 -16.06 -11.86 10.98
N LYS A 294 -16.51 -10.88 10.18
CA LYS A 294 -15.83 -10.52 8.94
C LYS A 294 -14.44 -9.96 9.15
N LEU A 295 -14.24 -9.16 10.19
CA LEU A 295 -12.93 -8.65 10.60
C LEU A 295 -11.95 -9.80 10.85
N LYS A 296 -12.40 -10.89 11.49
CA LYS A 296 -11.58 -12.09 11.70
C LYS A 296 -11.21 -12.77 10.40
N ASP A 297 -12.15 -12.89 9.46
CA ASP A 297 -11.89 -13.48 8.14
C ASP A 297 -10.88 -12.65 7.33
N ILE A 298 -11.05 -11.31 7.32
CA ILE A 298 -10.14 -10.39 6.65
C ILE A 298 -8.74 -10.50 7.26
N ARG A 299 -8.65 -10.45 8.60
CA ARG A 299 -7.39 -10.64 9.31
C ARG A 299 -6.75 -11.98 8.95
N ALA A 300 -7.50 -13.08 8.96
CA ALA A 300 -6.97 -14.41 8.63
C ALA A 300 -6.44 -14.46 7.18
N GLY A 301 -7.12 -13.82 6.24
CA GLY A 301 -6.65 -13.71 4.86
C GLY A 301 -5.35 -12.90 4.74
N ILE A 302 -5.24 -11.77 5.45
CA ILE A 302 -4.02 -10.94 5.48
C ILE A 302 -2.88 -11.70 6.17
N GLU A 303 -3.16 -12.36 7.29
CA GLU A 303 -2.21 -13.15 8.06
C GLU A 303 -1.67 -14.32 7.23
N ALA A 304 -2.53 -15.03 6.51
CA ALA A 304 -2.11 -16.10 5.60
C ALA A 304 -1.18 -15.59 4.50
N ARG A 305 -1.54 -14.47 3.84
CA ARG A 305 -0.70 -13.88 2.78
C ARG A 305 0.64 -13.38 3.32
N ARG A 306 0.62 -12.65 4.44
CA ARG A 306 1.84 -12.13 5.09
C ARG A 306 2.72 -13.25 5.63
N SER A 307 2.14 -14.31 6.19
CA SER A 307 2.90 -15.48 6.66
C SER A 307 3.62 -16.16 5.50
N GLN A 308 2.93 -16.34 4.36
CA GLN A 308 3.55 -16.93 3.17
C GLN A 308 4.71 -16.07 2.65
N GLU A 309 4.51 -14.76 2.53
CA GLU A 309 5.56 -13.82 2.13
C GLU A 309 6.72 -13.78 3.14
N ALA A 310 6.43 -13.85 4.44
CA ALA A 310 7.42 -13.87 5.49
C ALA A 310 8.23 -15.17 5.48
N ASP A 311 7.59 -16.32 5.25
CA ASP A 311 8.28 -17.62 5.15
C ASP A 311 9.21 -17.66 3.94
N LEU A 312 8.80 -17.09 2.80
CA LEU A 312 9.65 -16.91 1.63
C LEU A 312 10.90 -16.09 1.95
N LYS A 313 10.68 -14.89 2.51
CA LYS A 313 11.76 -14.00 2.94
C LYS A 313 12.65 -14.66 4.00
N ARG A 314 12.09 -15.42 4.94
CA ARG A 314 12.86 -16.17 5.95
C ARG A 314 13.78 -17.19 5.30
N LYS A 315 13.24 -18.07 4.45
CA LYS A 315 14.03 -19.09 3.72
C LYS A 315 15.16 -18.45 2.91
N TRP A 316 14.87 -17.32 2.24
CA TRP A 316 15.87 -16.56 1.51
C TRP A 316 16.97 -16.01 2.43
N LEU A 317 16.59 -15.34 3.51
CA LEU A 317 17.52 -14.76 4.48
C LEU A 317 18.42 -15.83 5.08
N GLU A 318 17.85 -16.96 5.51
CA GLU A 318 18.62 -18.08 6.08
C GLU A 318 19.63 -18.64 5.07
N ARG A 319 19.23 -18.90 3.81
CA ARG A 319 20.14 -19.37 2.76
C ARG A 319 21.25 -18.34 2.48
N SER A 320 20.88 -17.08 2.33
CA SER A 320 21.77 -15.96 2.04
C SER A 320 22.82 -15.76 3.13
N TYR A 321 22.39 -15.67 4.39
CA TYR A 321 23.30 -15.53 5.54
C TYR A 321 24.14 -16.79 5.76
N ALA A 322 23.59 -17.99 5.58
CA ALA A 322 24.34 -19.24 5.72
C ALA A 322 25.51 -19.31 4.72
N ALA A 323 25.30 -18.89 3.47
CA ALA A 323 26.37 -18.82 2.47
C ALA A 323 27.47 -17.83 2.90
N THR A 324 27.09 -16.64 3.37
CA THR A 324 28.04 -15.62 3.85
C THR A 324 28.81 -16.10 5.10
N ILE A 325 28.14 -16.71 6.06
CA ILE A 325 28.74 -17.26 7.27
C ILE A 325 29.74 -18.35 6.93
N LYS A 326 29.36 -19.31 6.06
CA LYS A 326 30.25 -20.38 5.61
C LYS A 326 31.52 -19.84 4.93
N TYR A 327 31.39 -18.82 4.09
CA TYR A 327 32.53 -18.17 3.46
C TYR A 327 33.48 -17.56 4.50
N LEU A 328 32.94 -16.82 5.48
CA LEU A 328 33.74 -16.20 6.54
C LEU A 328 34.39 -17.23 7.46
N GLU A 329 33.71 -18.32 7.78
CA GLU A 329 34.25 -19.42 8.60
C GLU A 329 35.41 -20.14 7.90
N ASN A 330 35.26 -20.44 6.60
CA ASN A 330 36.34 -21.01 5.80
C ASN A 330 37.55 -20.07 5.75
N ARG A 331 37.30 -18.76 5.54
CA ARG A 331 38.36 -17.76 5.52
C ARG A 331 39.08 -17.66 6.86
N LEU A 332 38.33 -17.73 7.96
CA LEU A 332 38.87 -17.75 9.31
C LEU A 332 39.78 -18.96 9.53
N PHE A 333 39.32 -20.13 9.09
CA PHE A 333 40.06 -21.39 9.18
C PHE A 333 41.39 -21.31 8.42
N GLU A 334 41.38 -20.79 7.18
CA GLU A 334 42.60 -20.57 6.40
C GLU A 334 43.60 -19.65 7.10
N LEU A 335 43.14 -18.54 7.66
CA LEU A 335 44.00 -17.58 8.37
C LEU A 335 44.62 -18.20 9.63
N ARG A 336 43.85 -18.97 10.39
CA ARG A 336 44.34 -19.71 11.56
C ARG A 336 45.35 -20.80 11.20
N LEU A 337 45.14 -21.50 10.08
CA LEU A 337 46.08 -22.50 9.59
C LEU A 337 47.43 -21.87 9.22
N ARG A 338 47.42 -20.72 8.52
CA ARG A 338 48.65 -19.98 8.19
C ARG A 338 49.38 -19.45 9.42
N GLN A 339 48.64 -19.02 10.45
CA GLN A 339 49.22 -18.63 11.73
C GLN A 339 49.95 -19.79 12.40
N GLN A 340 49.38 -21.00 12.38
CA GLN A 340 50.02 -22.21 12.90
C GLN A 340 51.27 -22.61 12.10
N GLN A 341 51.30 -22.31 10.80
CA GLN A 341 52.47 -22.52 9.92
C GLN A 341 53.60 -21.49 10.15
N GLY A 342 53.41 -20.52 11.05
CA GLY A 342 54.46 -19.60 11.49
C GLY A 342 54.46 -18.23 10.80
N GLU A 343 53.44 -17.90 10.00
CA GLU A 343 53.28 -16.53 9.47
C GLU A 343 53.01 -15.54 10.63
N ARG A 344 53.93 -14.58 10.80
CA ARG A 344 53.82 -13.49 11.77
C ARG A 344 52.94 -12.38 11.19
N ASN A 345 52.24 -11.65 12.07
CA ASN A 345 51.35 -10.51 11.76
C ASN A 345 49.92 -10.84 11.26
N LEU A 346 49.45 -12.08 11.38
CA LEU A 346 48.06 -12.45 11.01
C LEU A 346 47.01 -12.14 12.10
N GLY A 347 47.42 -11.77 13.32
CA GLY A 347 46.51 -11.57 14.45
C GLY A 347 45.39 -10.56 14.16
N GLY A 348 45.73 -9.39 13.58
CA GLY A 348 44.73 -8.37 13.24
C GLY A 348 43.75 -8.82 12.15
N ALA A 349 44.20 -9.61 11.17
CA ALA A 349 43.33 -10.15 10.12
C ALA A 349 42.34 -11.19 10.68
N ILE A 350 42.78 -12.01 11.64
CA ILE A 350 41.93 -12.99 12.34
C ILE A 350 40.88 -12.26 13.17
N THR A 351 41.28 -11.28 13.99
CA THR A 351 40.33 -10.51 14.81
C THR A 351 39.31 -9.76 13.96
N ASN A 352 39.72 -9.18 12.82
CA ASN A 352 38.80 -8.55 11.88
C ASN A 352 37.80 -9.54 11.28
N ALA A 353 38.26 -10.74 10.90
CA ALA A 353 37.39 -11.79 10.37
C ALA A 353 36.41 -12.33 11.43
N GLU A 354 36.85 -12.48 12.69
CA GLU A 354 36.00 -12.85 13.83
C GLU A 354 34.91 -11.81 14.09
N ASN A 355 35.29 -10.53 14.14
CA ASN A 355 34.35 -9.43 14.29
C ASN A 355 33.33 -9.39 13.15
N ARG A 356 33.77 -9.63 11.91
CA ARG A 356 32.89 -9.69 10.75
C ARG A 356 31.89 -10.84 10.86
N LEU A 357 32.33 -12.03 11.26
CA LEU A 357 31.46 -13.17 11.47
C LEU A 357 30.40 -12.89 12.55
N SER A 358 30.82 -12.31 13.69
CA SER A 358 29.92 -11.93 14.78
C SER A 358 28.87 -10.90 14.33
N ASN A 359 29.30 -9.88 13.58
CA ASN A 359 28.41 -8.85 13.06
C ASN A 359 27.36 -9.42 12.08
N VAL A 360 27.78 -10.31 11.17
CA VAL A 360 26.85 -10.94 10.21
C VAL A 360 25.82 -11.81 10.93
N ARG A 361 26.22 -12.58 11.96
CA ARG A 361 25.28 -13.37 12.78
C ARG A 361 24.28 -12.48 13.52
N ARG A 362 24.76 -11.39 14.13
CA ARG A 362 23.89 -10.42 14.80
C ARG A 362 22.91 -9.75 13.83
N GLN A 363 23.34 -9.43 12.61
CA GLN A 363 22.47 -8.89 11.56
C GLN A 363 21.41 -9.91 11.12
N GLN A 364 21.77 -11.18 10.98
CA GLN A 364 20.82 -12.25 10.68
C GLN A 364 19.72 -12.34 11.75
N GLU A 365 20.10 -12.41 13.03
CA GLU A 365 19.17 -12.46 14.16
C GLU A 365 18.23 -11.25 14.15
N ALA A 366 18.79 -10.03 14.06
CA ALA A 366 18.00 -8.81 14.03
C ALA A 366 17.04 -8.76 12.84
N ARG A 367 17.45 -9.26 11.67
CA ARG A 367 16.61 -9.26 10.47
C ARG A 367 15.47 -10.28 10.58
N LEU A 368 15.73 -11.44 11.17
CA LEU A 368 14.70 -12.46 11.45
C LEU A 368 13.68 -11.98 12.49
N GLU A 369 14.13 -11.26 13.53
CA GLU A 369 13.24 -10.65 14.52
C GLU A 369 12.34 -9.58 13.91
N LEU A 370 12.88 -8.71 13.05
CA LEU A 370 12.09 -7.71 12.33
C LEU A 370 11.01 -8.38 11.47
N LEU A 371 11.38 -9.43 10.74
CA LEU A 371 10.44 -10.18 9.93
C LEU A 371 9.35 -10.87 10.78
N ALA A 372 9.69 -11.36 11.98
CA ALA A 372 8.70 -11.90 12.90
C ALA A 372 7.69 -10.84 13.38
N LYS A 373 8.13 -9.58 13.55
CA LYS A 373 7.26 -8.45 13.90
C LYS A 373 6.37 -8.00 12.74
N ASP A 374 6.82 -8.13 11.50
CA ASP A 374 6.01 -7.78 10.32
C ASP A 374 4.78 -8.69 10.14
N VAL A 375 4.85 -9.91 10.68
CA VAL A 375 3.75 -10.90 10.66
C VAL A 375 2.70 -10.61 11.74
N THR A 376 3.07 -9.95 12.84
CA THR A 376 2.11 -9.70 13.91
C THR A 376 1.09 -8.65 13.47
N LEU A 377 -0.19 -9.01 13.62
CA LEU A 377 -1.32 -8.18 13.27
C LEU A 377 -2.17 -7.91 14.51
N THR A 378 -2.52 -6.64 14.69
CA THR A 378 -3.46 -6.20 15.71
C THR A 378 -4.70 -5.67 15.03
N SER A 379 -5.88 -6.20 15.37
CA SER A 379 -7.14 -5.68 14.85
C SER A 379 -7.73 -4.72 15.86
N LEU A 380 -8.10 -3.52 15.42
CA LEU A 380 -8.88 -2.61 16.25
C LEU A 380 -10.35 -2.99 16.21
N ALA A 381 -11.11 -2.60 17.22
CA ALA A 381 -12.56 -2.81 17.23
C ALA A 381 -13.20 -2.04 16.05
N PRO A 382 -14.22 -2.61 15.38
CA PRO A 382 -14.88 -1.94 14.26
C PRO A 382 -15.55 -0.66 14.77
N LYS A 383 -15.25 0.48 14.13
CA LYS A 383 -15.83 1.78 14.47
C LYS A 383 -17.07 2.02 13.61
N LEU A 384 -18.22 2.28 14.24
CA LEU A 384 -19.45 2.64 13.53
C LEU A 384 -19.35 4.07 13.01
N GLU A 385 -19.59 4.25 11.71
CA GLU A 385 -19.44 5.55 11.03
C GLU A 385 -20.77 6.17 10.62
N ALA A 386 -21.73 5.32 10.22
CA ALA A 386 -23.05 5.75 9.81
C ALA A 386 -24.05 4.61 10.00
N LEU A 387 -25.28 5.01 10.30
CA LEU A 387 -26.42 4.14 10.44
C LEU A 387 -27.53 4.65 9.53
N ALA A 388 -28.07 3.79 8.68
CA ALA A 388 -29.17 4.14 7.82
C ALA A 388 -30.35 3.18 8.02
N LEU A 389 -31.51 3.71 8.36
CA LEU A 389 -32.76 2.96 8.38
C LEU A 389 -33.29 2.90 6.96
N VAL A 390 -33.44 1.70 6.41
CA VAL A 390 -33.96 1.47 5.06
C VAL A 390 -35.42 1.06 5.18
N ILE A 391 -36.30 1.80 4.50
CA ILE A 391 -37.73 1.53 4.47
C ILE A 391 -38.12 1.14 3.05
N GLY A 392 -38.88 0.07 2.92
CA GLY A 392 -39.46 -0.33 1.64
C GLY A 392 -40.48 0.68 1.15
N ASN A 393 -40.66 0.77 -0.16
CA ASN A 393 -41.75 1.53 -0.74
C ASN A 393 -43.08 0.79 -0.47
N ASP A 394 -43.75 1.09 0.64
CA ASP A 394 -45.16 0.72 0.79
C ASP A 394 -45.92 1.40 -0.35
N GLY A 395 -46.37 0.60 -1.31
CA GLY A 395 -47.19 1.05 -2.41
C GLY A 395 -48.47 1.71 -1.89
N ALA A 396 -48.45 3.03 -1.79
CA ALA A 396 -49.63 3.86 -1.74
C ALA A 396 -49.52 4.86 -2.90
N GLY A 397 -50.07 4.45 -4.03
CA GLY A 397 -50.12 5.20 -5.29
C GLY A 397 -50.48 4.29 -6.44
#